data_AF-A0A0C3CB73-F1
#
_entry.id   AF-A0A0C3CB73-F1
#
_cell.length_a   1.000
_cell.length_b   1.000
_cell.length_c   1.000
_cell.angle_alpha   90.00
_cell.angle_beta   90.00
_cell.angle_gamma   90.00
#
_symmetry.space_group_name_H-M   'P 1'
#
loop_
_entity.id
_entity.type
_entity.pdbx_description
1 polymer ?
#
loop_
_entity_poly.entity_id
_entity_poly.type
_entity_poly.pdbx_seq_one_letter_code
_entity_poly.pdbx_strand_id
1 'polypeptide(L)'
;MSKQAFQKGLACYQTGDFQPALEEFNQAIARGGDNNYLILDSRAAVLMKLGKTKEALHDARRTIELAPDRWQGYARAARLFHVTRRYDASLKMVSLAMGKLKEEETARRTSLLSLQDDVRKAQDDLAKHRQRFMDHMQKLPIELFGEIARWLVENDHTASIPLSQVSKQWRTVVHNLPYLWNVLVLTKQRPKQKAKLWIERSNGRIQTLSIKSSAIDTPHWPDDSLRNLRWEHLRVLEVENWNPTLPLLYWKIRGAG
;
A
#
# COMPACT_ATOMS: atom_id res chain seq x y z
N MET A 1 43.05 1.84 -28.45
CA MET A 1 42.01 0.83 -28.77
C MET A 1 40.64 1.17 -28.18
N SER A 2 40.53 1.66 -26.94
CA SER A 2 39.24 2.11 -26.34
C SER A 2 38.62 3.34 -27.03
N LYS A 3 39.45 4.29 -27.50
CA LYS A 3 38.98 5.54 -28.16
C LYS A 3 38.12 5.30 -29.41
N GLN A 4 38.45 4.30 -30.22
CA GLN A 4 37.71 3.99 -31.45
C GLN A 4 36.31 3.44 -31.13
N ALA A 5 36.23 2.48 -30.20
CA ALA A 5 34.95 1.92 -29.74
C ALA A 5 34.09 3.01 -29.07
N PHE A 6 34.71 3.90 -28.29
CA PHE A 6 34.01 5.04 -27.70
C PHE A 6 33.39 5.97 -28.76
N GLN A 7 34.14 6.33 -29.82
CA GLN A 7 33.63 7.17 -30.90
C GLN A 7 32.48 6.49 -31.67
N LYS A 8 32.59 5.19 -31.95
CA LYS A 8 31.50 4.42 -32.56
C LYS A 8 30.25 4.38 -31.68
N GLY A 9 30.42 4.13 -30.37
CA GLY A 9 29.32 4.16 -29.41
C GLY A 9 28.62 5.52 -29.35
N LEU A 10 29.37 6.62 -29.44
CA LEU A 10 28.80 7.97 -29.54
C LEU A 10 28.02 8.17 -30.85
N ALA A 11 28.53 7.68 -31.98
CA ALA A 11 27.84 7.77 -33.26
C ALA A 11 26.50 7.01 -33.23
N CYS A 12 26.51 5.75 -32.76
CA CYS A 12 25.30 4.96 -32.57
C CYS A 12 24.31 5.62 -31.59
N TYR A 13 24.81 6.25 -30.52
CA TYR A 13 23.94 6.98 -29.60
C TYR A 13 23.27 8.19 -30.26
N GLN A 14 23.98 8.90 -31.14
CA GLN A 14 23.43 10.04 -31.89
C GLN A 14 22.39 9.61 -32.93
N THR A 15 22.54 8.44 -33.55
CA THR A 15 21.55 7.87 -34.48
C THR A 15 20.34 7.25 -33.78
N GLY A 16 20.38 7.11 -32.45
CA GLY A 16 19.31 6.48 -31.66
C GLY A 16 19.43 4.96 -31.56
N ASP A 17 20.49 4.37 -32.10
CA ASP A 17 20.78 2.94 -32.08
C ASP A 17 21.36 2.54 -30.71
N PHE A 18 20.49 2.46 -29.70
CA PHE A 18 20.92 2.29 -28.32
C PHE A 18 21.58 0.93 -28.02
N GLN A 19 21.15 -0.16 -28.66
CA GLN A 19 21.82 -1.46 -28.44
C GLN A 19 23.22 -1.53 -29.05
N PRO A 20 23.42 -1.18 -30.32
CA PRO A 20 24.76 -1.04 -30.88
C PRO A 20 25.65 -0.08 -30.07
N ALA A 21 25.09 1.04 -29.60
CA ALA A 21 25.83 1.97 -28.74
C ALA A 21 26.29 1.31 -27.43
N LEU A 22 25.43 0.49 -26.81
CA LEU A 22 25.78 -0.23 -25.58
C LEU A 22 26.91 -1.23 -25.81
N GLU A 23 26.87 -1.97 -26.91
CA GLU A 23 27.91 -2.93 -27.28
C GLU A 23 29.26 -2.24 -27.48
N GLU A 24 29.29 -1.14 -28.23
CA GLU A 24 30.50 -0.35 -28.46
C GLU A 24 31.05 0.27 -27.15
N PHE A 25 30.19 0.75 -26.25
CA PHE A 25 30.65 1.21 -24.93
C PHE A 25 31.18 0.08 -24.05
N ASN A 26 30.58 -1.11 -24.11
CA ASN A 26 31.10 -2.29 -23.41
C ASN A 26 32.47 -2.71 -23.96
N GLN A 27 32.65 -2.67 -25.28
CA GLN A 27 33.97 -2.89 -25.90
C GLN A 27 34.99 -1.82 -25.48
N ALA A 28 34.58 -0.56 -25.39
CA ALA A 28 35.45 0.52 -24.93
C ALA A 28 35.94 0.27 -23.50
N ILE A 29 35.07 -0.20 -22.61
CA ILE A 29 35.38 -0.59 -21.23
C ILE A 29 36.31 -1.81 -21.19
N ALA A 30 35.99 -2.88 -21.94
CA ALA A 30 36.81 -4.09 -22.01
C ALA A 30 38.25 -3.82 -22.51
N ARG A 31 38.43 -2.76 -23.31
CA ARG A 31 39.74 -2.29 -23.81
C ARG A 31 40.42 -1.28 -22.87
N GLY A 32 40.10 -1.30 -21.57
CA GLY A 32 40.70 -0.46 -20.53
C GLY A 32 40.07 0.95 -20.41
N GLY A 33 38.81 1.10 -20.81
CA GLY A 33 38.07 2.36 -20.72
C GLY A 33 37.28 2.55 -19.41
N ASP A 34 37.38 1.62 -18.48
CA ASP A 34 36.63 1.56 -17.21
C ASP A 34 37.03 2.65 -16.20
N ASN A 35 38.20 3.27 -16.38
CA ASN A 35 38.66 4.42 -15.60
C ASN A 35 38.39 5.77 -16.28
N ASN A 36 37.65 5.80 -17.39
CA ASN A 36 37.27 7.02 -18.07
C ASN A 36 35.80 7.37 -17.77
N TYR A 37 35.59 8.39 -16.95
CA TYR A 37 34.25 8.84 -16.55
C TYR A 37 33.33 9.18 -17.74
N LEU A 38 33.88 9.63 -18.89
CA LEU A 38 33.07 9.95 -20.08
C LEU A 38 32.47 8.70 -20.73
N ILE A 39 33.21 7.59 -20.71
CA ILE A 39 32.74 6.31 -21.24
C ILE A 39 31.62 5.79 -20.33
N LEU A 40 31.80 5.85 -19.02
CA LEU A 40 30.79 5.44 -18.05
C LEU A 40 29.54 6.32 -18.11
N ASP A 41 29.66 7.65 -18.19
CA ASP A 41 28.50 8.54 -18.32
C ASP A 41 27.73 8.30 -19.63
N SER A 42 28.45 8.07 -20.73
CA SER A 42 27.83 7.78 -22.02
C SER A 42 27.12 6.41 -22.01
N ARG A 43 27.73 5.40 -21.38
CA ARG A 43 27.09 4.10 -21.19
C ARG A 43 25.85 4.21 -20.29
N ALA A 44 25.92 4.96 -19.20
CA ALA A 44 24.79 5.25 -18.33
C ALA A 44 23.63 5.92 -19.09
N ALA A 45 23.94 6.82 -20.04
CA ALA A 45 22.96 7.46 -20.91
C ALA A 45 22.19 6.43 -21.74
N VAL A 46 22.92 5.53 -22.40
CA VAL A 46 22.36 4.46 -23.23
C VAL A 46 21.54 3.49 -22.39
N LEU A 47 22.09 3.03 -21.25
CA LEU A 47 21.41 2.12 -20.34
C LEU A 47 20.10 2.71 -19.82
N MET A 48 20.07 4.01 -19.53
CA MET A 48 18.84 4.72 -19.15
C MET A 48 17.81 4.71 -20.29
N LYS A 49 18.22 4.92 -21.55
CA LYS A 49 17.32 4.85 -22.72
C LYS A 49 16.79 3.44 -22.97
N LEU A 50 17.56 2.41 -22.63
CA LEU A 50 17.17 1.01 -22.70
C LEU A 50 16.36 0.52 -21.48
N GLY A 51 16.06 1.39 -20.50
CA GLY A 51 15.34 1.02 -19.28
C GLY A 51 16.16 0.20 -18.27
N LYS A 52 17.46 -0.03 -18.54
CA LYS A 52 18.41 -0.75 -17.67
C LYS A 52 18.89 0.13 -16.51
N THR A 53 17.93 0.51 -15.67
CA THR A 53 18.09 1.58 -14.67
C THR A 53 19.11 1.24 -13.57
N LYS A 54 19.20 -0.03 -13.17
CA LYS A 54 20.16 -0.48 -12.15
C LYS A 54 21.61 -0.37 -12.62
N GLU A 55 21.89 -0.84 -13.84
CA GLU A 55 23.20 -0.74 -14.48
C GLU A 55 23.58 0.73 -14.72
N ALA A 56 22.62 1.54 -15.20
CA ALA A 56 22.83 2.97 -15.40
C ALA A 56 23.18 3.71 -14.09
N LEU A 57 22.56 3.33 -12.97
CA LEU A 57 22.87 3.90 -11.65
C LEU A 57 24.27 3.49 -11.16
N HIS A 58 24.70 2.27 -11.46
CA HIS A 58 26.06 1.82 -11.15
C HIS A 58 27.09 2.67 -11.89
N ASP A 59 26.89 2.87 -13.20
CA ASP A 59 27.78 3.70 -14.01
C ASP A 59 27.77 5.17 -13.61
N ALA A 60 26.61 5.73 -13.28
CA ALA A 60 26.50 7.09 -12.76
C ALA A 60 27.27 7.25 -11.44
N ARG A 61 27.18 6.27 -10.53
CA ARG A 61 27.96 6.26 -9.28
C ARG A 61 29.46 6.21 -9.56
N ARG A 62 29.91 5.30 -10.41
CA ARG A 62 31.32 5.20 -10.81
C ARG A 62 31.81 6.48 -11.46
N THR A 63 30.99 7.14 -12.27
CA THR A 63 31.30 8.45 -12.88
C THR A 63 31.57 9.51 -11.80
N ILE A 64 30.74 9.54 -10.75
CA ILE A 64 30.91 10.46 -9.61
C ILE A 64 32.18 10.12 -8.81
N GLU A 65 32.48 8.83 -8.60
CA GLU A 65 33.69 8.38 -7.89
C GLU A 65 34.97 8.77 -8.64
N LEU A 66 34.98 8.61 -9.98
CA LEU A 66 36.14 8.95 -10.81
C LEU A 66 36.31 10.44 -11.04
N ALA A 67 35.22 11.20 -11.05
CA ALA A 67 35.23 12.61 -11.39
C ALA A 67 34.22 13.41 -10.53
N PRO A 68 34.48 13.55 -9.22
CA PRO A 68 33.56 14.20 -8.27
C PRO A 68 33.36 15.70 -8.54
N ASP A 69 34.24 16.31 -9.33
CA ASP A 69 34.11 17.72 -9.73
C ASP A 69 33.36 17.92 -11.05
N ARG A 70 32.88 16.85 -11.66
CA ARG A 70 32.18 16.88 -12.95
C ARG A 70 30.68 16.72 -12.74
N TRP A 71 29.91 17.63 -13.34
CA TRP A 71 28.45 17.68 -13.19
C TRP A 71 27.74 16.47 -13.80
N GLN A 72 28.34 15.82 -14.82
CA GLN A 72 27.70 14.78 -15.64
C GLN A 72 27.16 13.62 -14.80
N GLY A 73 27.98 13.08 -13.89
CA GLY A 73 27.58 11.95 -13.04
C GLY A 73 26.38 12.29 -12.14
N TYR A 74 26.37 13.48 -11.55
CA TYR A 74 25.26 13.96 -10.72
C TYR A 74 23.99 14.18 -11.56
N ALA A 75 24.11 14.81 -12.74
CA ALA A 75 22.97 15.02 -13.63
C ALA A 75 22.38 13.68 -14.14
N ARG A 76 23.23 12.69 -14.40
CA ARG A 76 22.81 11.34 -14.77
C ARG A 76 22.05 10.67 -13.63
N ALA A 77 22.59 10.71 -12.42
CA ALA A 77 21.96 10.17 -11.22
C ALA A 77 20.62 10.84 -10.93
N ALA A 78 20.51 12.17 -11.09
CA ALA A 78 19.27 12.90 -10.95
C ALA A 78 18.17 12.37 -11.89
N ARG A 79 18.48 12.24 -13.19
CA ARG A 79 17.52 11.71 -14.18
C ARG A 79 17.10 10.28 -13.85
N LEU A 80 18.02 9.43 -13.41
CA LEU A 80 17.72 8.05 -12.99
C LEU A 80 16.86 8.00 -11.71
N PHE A 81 17.11 8.88 -10.75
CA PHE A 81 16.26 8.99 -9.56
C PHE A 81 14.87 9.52 -9.87
N HIS A 82 14.74 10.44 -10.82
CA HIS A 82 13.45 10.89 -11.33
C HIS A 82 12.66 9.71 -11.93
N VAL A 83 13.26 8.94 -12.85
CA VAL A 83 12.61 7.77 -13.48
C VAL A 83 12.21 6.71 -12.45
N THR A 84 13.02 6.51 -11.40
CA THR A 84 12.71 5.57 -10.31
C THR A 84 11.78 6.13 -9.23
N ARG A 85 11.21 7.32 -9.43
CA ARG A 85 10.32 8.03 -8.49
C ARG A 85 10.95 8.28 -7.11
N ARG A 86 12.27 8.39 -7.04
CA ARG A 86 13.02 8.76 -5.84
C ARG A 86 13.28 10.26 -5.87
N TYR A 87 12.21 11.05 -5.71
CA TYR A 87 12.24 12.49 -5.97
C TYR A 87 13.22 13.27 -5.07
N ASP A 88 13.30 12.96 -3.78
CA ASP A 88 14.24 13.65 -2.87
C ASP A 88 15.71 13.42 -3.25
N ALA A 89 16.04 12.18 -3.62
CA ALA A 89 17.38 11.84 -4.12
C ALA A 89 17.66 12.54 -5.46
N SER A 90 16.66 12.64 -6.33
CA SER A 90 16.76 13.36 -7.60
C SER A 90 17.08 14.84 -7.35
N LEU A 91 16.32 15.54 -6.52
CA LEU A 91 16.53 16.96 -6.19
C LEU A 91 17.91 17.22 -5.60
N LYS A 92 18.39 16.35 -4.70
CA LYS A 92 19.74 16.42 -4.14
C LYS A 92 20.83 16.28 -5.21
N MET A 93 20.64 15.37 -6.17
CA MET A 93 21.59 15.21 -7.27
C MET A 93 21.55 16.40 -8.24
N VAL A 94 20.37 16.99 -8.49
CA VAL A 94 20.25 18.21 -9.30
C VAL A 94 20.99 19.38 -8.65
N SER A 95 20.84 19.58 -7.34
CA SER A 95 21.56 20.66 -6.62
C SER A 95 23.08 20.47 -6.68
N LEU A 96 23.56 19.22 -6.51
CA LEU A 96 24.99 18.91 -6.65
C LEU A 96 25.49 19.16 -8.08
N ALA A 97 24.73 18.73 -9.09
CA ALA A 97 25.09 18.96 -10.49
C ALA A 97 25.22 20.45 -10.82
N MET A 98 24.28 21.28 -10.35
CA MET A 98 24.31 22.73 -10.57
C MET A 98 25.48 23.41 -9.85
N GLY A 99 25.86 22.93 -8.66
CA GLY A 99 27.02 23.43 -7.93
C GLY A 99 28.36 23.12 -8.59
N LYS A 100 28.40 22.16 -9.53
CA LYS A 100 29.61 21.78 -10.29
C LYS A 100 29.67 22.39 -11.70
N LEU A 101 28.62 23.10 -12.13
CA LEU A 101 28.63 23.82 -13.41
C LEU A 101 29.44 25.11 -13.30
N LYS A 102 30.15 25.46 -14.37
CA LYS A 102 30.74 26.80 -14.51
C LYS A 102 29.64 27.82 -14.84
N GLU A 103 29.86 29.09 -14.49
CA GLU A 103 28.87 30.17 -14.72
C GLU A 103 28.48 30.33 -16.19
N GLU A 104 29.44 30.09 -17.10
CA GLU A 104 29.26 30.17 -18.55
C GLU A 104 28.33 29.07 -19.11
N GLU A 105 28.07 27.98 -18.37
CA GLU A 105 27.31 26.83 -18.85
C GLU A 105 25.78 27.03 -18.72
N THR A 106 25.29 28.19 -19.17
CA THR A 106 23.89 28.64 -19.03
C THR A 106 22.89 27.64 -19.59
N ALA A 107 23.12 27.10 -20.79
CA ALA A 107 22.23 26.10 -21.41
C ALA A 107 22.06 24.83 -20.56
N ARG A 108 23.15 24.37 -19.91
CA ARG A 108 23.11 23.19 -19.03
C ARG A 108 22.38 23.48 -17.74
N ARG A 109 22.59 24.68 -17.19
CA ARG A 109 21.87 25.16 -16.00
C ARG A 109 20.37 25.19 -16.26
N THR A 110 19.93 25.74 -17.39
CA THR A 110 18.51 25.76 -17.80
C THR A 110 17.95 24.34 -17.91
N SER A 111 18.70 23.39 -18.50
CA SER A 111 18.27 21.99 -18.57
C SER A 111 18.10 21.34 -17.19
N LEU A 112 18.97 21.66 -16.22
CA LEU A 112 18.86 21.14 -14.85
C LEU A 112 17.72 21.79 -14.07
N LEU A 113 17.44 23.08 -14.30
CA LEU A 113 16.30 23.77 -13.70
C LEU A 113 14.98 23.17 -14.20
N SER A 114 14.85 22.96 -15.51
CA SER A 114 13.70 22.25 -16.07
C SER A 114 13.51 20.86 -15.45
N LEU A 115 14.59 20.09 -15.27
CA LEU A 115 14.52 18.80 -14.59
C LEU A 115 14.09 18.95 -13.12
N GLN A 116 14.55 19.99 -12.42
CA GLN A 116 14.16 20.27 -11.04
C GLN A 116 12.66 20.52 -10.93
N ASP A 117 12.10 21.31 -11.85
CA ASP A 117 10.68 21.64 -11.87
C ASP A 117 9.82 20.42 -12.20
N ASP A 118 10.25 19.59 -13.16
CA ASP A 118 9.59 18.33 -13.49
C ASP A 118 9.54 17.38 -12.28
N VAL A 119 10.66 17.28 -11.55
CA VAL A 119 10.77 16.42 -10.35
C VAL A 119 9.86 16.94 -9.24
N ARG A 120 9.80 18.26 -9.01
CA ARG A 120 8.92 18.87 -8.02
C ARG A 120 7.46 18.65 -8.37
N LYS A 121 7.07 18.88 -9.62
CA LYS A 121 5.72 18.61 -10.10
C LYS A 121 5.32 17.15 -9.89
N ALA A 122 6.20 16.21 -10.27
CA ALA A 122 5.95 14.78 -10.07
C ALA A 122 5.84 14.41 -8.58
N GLN A 123 6.61 15.04 -7.71
CA GLN A 123 6.54 14.87 -6.25
C GLN A 123 5.21 15.38 -5.68
N ASP A 124 4.77 16.56 -6.11
CA ASP A 124 3.50 17.16 -5.69
C ASP A 124 2.30 16.35 -6.19
N ASP A 125 2.35 15.87 -7.43
CA ASP A 125 1.30 15.02 -8.00
C ASP A 125 1.21 13.68 -7.24
N LEU A 126 2.34 13.10 -6.84
CA LEU A 126 2.36 11.91 -5.98
C LEU A 126 1.78 12.23 -4.59
N ALA A 127 2.09 13.39 -4.01
CA ALA A 127 1.56 13.81 -2.71
C ALA A 127 0.03 14.02 -2.78
N LYS A 128 -0.48 14.69 -3.81
CA LYS A 128 -1.92 14.87 -4.05
C LYS A 128 -2.62 13.53 -4.28
N HIS A 129 -2.01 12.62 -5.05
CA HIS A 129 -2.55 11.29 -5.24
C HIS A 129 -2.62 10.54 -3.91
N ARG A 130 -1.56 10.58 -3.09
CA ARG A 130 -1.61 10.00 -1.75
C ARG A 130 -2.75 10.59 -0.94
N GLN A 131 -2.87 11.91 -0.87
CA GLN A 131 -3.95 12.61 -0.15
C GLN A 131 -5.35 12.20 -0.60
N ARG A 132 -5.59 12.10 -1.93
CA ARG A 132 -6.89 11.69 -2.48
C ARG A 132 -7.29 10.27 -2.07
N PHE A 133 -6.31 9.39 -1.90
CA PHE A 133 -6.53 8.00 -1.49
C PHE A 133 -6.18 7.76 -0.01
N MET A 134 -6.03 8.81 0.81
CA MET A 134 -5.87 8.67 2.26
C MET A 134 -7.16 8.14 2.86
N ASP A 135 -7.06 7.02 3.58
CA ASP A 135 -8.18 6.47 4.35
C ASP A 135 -8.56 7.48 5.44
N HIS A 136 -9.80 7.97 5.43
CA HIS A 136 -10.27 9.02 6.35
C HIS A 136 -10.15 8.58 7.82
N MET A 137 -10.09 7.26 8.07
CA MET A 137 -9.80 6.68 9.38
C MET A 137 -8.42 7.02 9.93
N GLN A 138 -7.46 7.43 9.12
CA GLN A 138 -6.16 7.86 9.63
C GLN A 138 -6.22 9.23 10.33
N LYS A 139 -7.28 10.01 10.07
CA LYS A 139 -7.50 11.30 10.72
C LYS A 139 -8.55 11.25 11.83
N LEU A 140 -9.43 10.26 11.80
CA LEU A 140 -10.48 10.08 12.79
C LEU A 140 -9.91 9.28 13.98
N PRO A 141 -9.85 9.86 15.20
CA PRO A 141 -9.57 9.10 16.40
C PRO A 141 -10.50 7.88 16.50
N ILE A 142 -9.93 6.74 16.85
CA ILE A 142 -10.62 5.45 16.84
C ILE A 142 -11.78 5.46 17.85
N GLU A 143 -11.65 6.25 18.91
CA GLU A 143 -12.65 6.50 19.93
C GLU A 143 -13.88 7.19 19.33
N LEU A 144 -13.68 8.28 18.56
CA LEU A 144 -14.79 8.99 17.90
C LEU A 144 -15.48 8.13 16.86
N PHE A 145 -14.70 7.34 16.11
CA PHE A 145 -15.27 6.31 15.25
C PHE A 145 -16.12 5.31 16.04
N GLY A 146 -15.59 4.82 17.16
CA GLY A 146 -16.27 3.86 18.02
C GLY A 146 -17.58 4.38 18.58
N GLU A 147 -17.66 5.67 18.93
CA GLU A 147 -18.89 6.34 19.33
C GLU A 147 -19.90 6.40 18.18
N ILE A 148 -19.51 6.90 17.01
CA ILE A 148 -20.39 6.98 15.83
C ILE A 148 -20.91 5.60 15.44
N ALA A 149 -20.03 4.59 15.43
CA ALA A 149 -20.38 3.21 15.13
C ALA A 149 -21.35 2.63 16.17
N ARG A 150 -21.19 2.96 17.46
CA ARG A 150 -22.10 2.53 18.51
C ARG A 150 -23.51 3.07 18.28
N TRP A 151 -23.64 4.37 17.98
CA TRP A 151 -24.93 4.99 17.69
C TRP A 151 -25.63 4.33 16.49
N LEU A 152 -24.88 3.96 15.46
CA LEU A 152 -25.44 3.26 14.30
C LEU A 152 -25.91 1.84 14.68
N VAL A 153 -25.09 1.11 15.44
CA VAL A 153 -25.38 -0.26 15.88
C VAL A 153 -26.53 -0.32 16.88
N GLU A 154 -26.75 0.70 17.70
CA GLU A 154 -27.90 0.80 18.59
C GLU A 154 -29.23 0.84 17.83
N ASN A 155 -29.25 1.51 16.66
CA ASN A 155 -30.44 1.58 15.80
C ASN A 155 -30.58 0.35 14.88
N ASP A 156 -29.47 -0.16 14.35
CA ASP A 156 -29.41 -1.35 13.52
C ASP A 156 -28.23 -2.24 13.92
N HIS A 157 -28.51 -3.30 14.67
CA HIS A 157 -27.49 -4.24 15.13
C HIS A 157 -26.76 -4.99 14.00
N THR A 158 -27.26 -4.94 12.76
CA THR A 158 -26.58 -5.53 11.60
C THR A 158 -25.55 -4.59 10.97
N ALA A 159 -25.55 -3.31 11.34
CA ALA A 159 -24.64 -2.28 10.80
C ALA A 159 -23.14 -2.61 11.02
N SER A 160 -22.80 -3.45 11.99
CA SER A 160 -21.43 -3.94 12.20
C SER A 160 -20.85 -4.64 10.96
N ILE A 161 -21.69 -5.26 10.12
CA ILE A 161 -21.27 -5.88 8.85
C ILE A 161 -20.86 -4.80 7.83
N PRO A 162 -21.74 -3.88 7.36
CA PRO A 162 -21.35 -2.88 6.37
C PRO A 162 -20.22 -1.97 6.86
N LEU A 163 -20.19 -1.63 8.16
CA LEU A 163 -19.04 -0.92 8.76
C LEU A 163 -17.72 -1.67 8.52
N SER A 164 -17.70 -3.00 8.62
CA SER A 164 -16.51 -3.82 8.36
C SER A 164 -16.14 -4.02 6.87
N GLN A 165 -16.99 -3.55 5.94
CA GLN A 165 -16.81 -3.73 4.49
C GLN A 165 -16.21 -2.50 3.79
N VAL A 166 -16.17 -1.33 4.44
CA VAL A 166 -15.72 -0.05 3.86
C VAL A 166 -14.25 -0.09 3.43
N SER A 167 -13.34 -0.38 4.36
CA SER A 167 -11.90 -0.44 4.09
C SER A 167 -11.21 -1.48 4.99
N LYS A 168 -9.94 -1.77 4.70
CA LYS A 168 -9.13 -2.64 5.58
C LYS A 168 -9.01 -2.04 6.99
N GLN A 169 -8.89 -0.72 7.11
CA GLN A 169 -8.75 -0.03 8.39
C GLN A 169 -10.06 -0.07 9.20
N TRP A 170 -11.20 0.24 8.57
CA TRP A 170 -12.53 0.12 9.20
C TRP A 170 -12.74 -1.29 9.73
N ARG A 171 -12.44 -2.30 8.91
CA ARG A 171 -12.57 -3.70 9.30
C ARG A 171 -11.77 -4.04 10.56
N THR A 172 -10.49 -3.66 10.59
CA THR A 172 -9.63 -3.91 11.76
C THR A 172 -10.18 -3.23 13.01
N VAL A 173 -10.63 -1.98 12.90
CA VAL A 173 -11.20 -1.24 14.04
C VAL A 173 -12.50 -1.89 14.52
N VAL A 174 -13.48 -2.10 13.64
CA VAL A 174 -14.79 -2.67 13.99
C VAL A 174 -14.66 -4.08 14.59
N HIS A 175 -13.72 -4.89 14.09
CA HIS A 175 -13.45 -6.22 14.65
C HIS A 175 -12.86 -6.16 16.06
N ASN A 176 -12.05 -5.13 16.35
CA ASN A 176 -11.41 -4.93 17.66
C ASN A 176 -12.28 -4.19 18.67
N LEU A 177 -13.55 -3.90 18.34
CA LEU A 177 -14.53 -3.28 19.23
C LEU A 177 -15.66 -4.28 19.55
N PRO A 178 -15.48 -5.19 20.53
CA PRO A 178 -16.44 -6.26 20.81
C PRO A 178 -17.85 -5.79 21.16
N TYR A 179 -17.99 -4.58 21.71
CA TYR A 179 -19.28 -4.00 22.06
C TYR A 179 -20.15 -3.67 20.84
N LEU A 180 -19.60 -3.62 19.62
CA LEU A 180 -20.38 -3.50 18.38
C LEU A 180 -21.04 -4.83 17.98
N TRP A 181 -20.76 -5.92 18.68
CA TRP A 181 -21.23 -7.28 18.37
C TRP A 181 -22.00 -7.91 19.54
N ASN A 182 -22.36 -7.11 20.56
CA ASN A 182 -23.00 -7.58 21.79
C ASN A 182 -24.50 -7.89 21.63
N VAL A 183 -25.14 -7.49 20.53
CA VAL A 183 -26.54 -7.81 20.22
C VAL A 183 -26.60 -8.74 19.02
N LEU A 184 -27.12 -9.95 19.23
CA LEU A 184 -27.32 -10.96 18.20
C LEU A 184 -28.81 -11.14 17.92
N VAL A 185 -29.24 -10.70 16.74
CA VAL A 185 -30.59 -10.95 16.23
C VAL A 185 -30.53 -12.02 15.14
N LEU A 186 -31.19 -13.15 15.38
CA LEU A 186 -31.27 -14.26 14.43
C LEU A 186 -32.60 -14.22 13.67
N THR A 187 -32.50 -14.28 12.34
CA THR A 187 -33.62 -14.32 11.39
C THR A 187 -33.44 -15.50 10.43
N LYS A 188 -34.38 -15.70 9.50
CA LYS A 188 -34.31 -16.76 8.47
C LYS A 188 -33.02 -16.75 7.64
N GLN A 189 -32.37 -15.60 7.47
CA GLN A 189 -31.18 -15.49 6.62
C GLN A 189 -29.93 -15.97 7.36
N ARG A 190 -29.50 -17.20 7.04
CA ARG A 190 -28.21 -17.77 7.49
C ARG A 190 -27.97 -17.63 9.01
N PRO A 191 -28.90 -18.08 9.87
CA PRO A 191 -28.80 -17.90 11.33
C PRO A 191 -27.54 -18.55 11.91
N LYS A 192 -27.13 -19.72 11.39
CA LYS A 192 -25.93 -20.44 11.83
C LYS A 192 -24.64 -19.65 11.59
N GLN A 193 -24.45 -19.14 10.37
CA GLN A 193 -23.27 -18.35 10.02
C GLN A 193 -23.23 -17.04 10.81
N LYS A 194 -24.39 -16.40 10.99
CA LYS A 194 -24.51 -15.17 11.77
C LYS A 194 -24.16 -15.39 13.24
N ALA A 195 -24.70 -16.43 13.87
CA ALA A 195 -24.40 -16.78 15.25
C ALA A 195 -22.90 -17.02 15.48
N LYS A 196 -22.27 -17.84 14.63
CA LYS A 196 -20.83 -18.12 14.73
C LYS A 196 -19.99 -16.85 14.61
N LEU A 197 -20.31 -16.01 13.62
CA LEU A 197 -19.61 -14.74 13.39
C LEU A 197 -19.75 -13.80 14.59
N TRP A 198 -20.96 -13.60 15.10
CA TRP A 198 -21.20 -12.71 16.25
C TRP A 198 -20.49 -13.19 17.52
N ILE A 199 -20.50 -14.50 17.78
CA ILE A 199 -19.80 -15.09 18.93
C ILE A 199 -18.28 -14.88 18.79
N GLU A 200 -17.72 -15.11 17.61
CA GLU A 200 -16.28 -14.89 17.35
C GLU A 200 -15.89 -13.42 17.59
N ARG A 201 -16.68 -12.46 17.09
CA ARG A 201 -16.37 -11.02 17.18
C ARG A 201 -16.63 -10.40 18.55
N SER A 202 -17.62 -10.91 19.27
CA SER A 202 -17.89 -10.51 20.66
C SER A 202 -17.02 -11.23 21.69
N ASN A 203 -16.16 -12.17 21.27
CA ASN A 203 -15.45 -13.10 22.15
C ASN A 203 -16.42 -13.86 23.09
N GLY A 204 -17.61 -14.19 22.57
CA GLY A 204 -18.71 -14.84 23.26
C GLY A 204 -19.49 -13.95 24.24
N ARG A 205 -19.18 -12.65 24.33
CA ARG A 205 -19.85 -11.70 25.25
C ARG A 205 -21.05 -11.03 24.60
N ILE A 206 -22.10 -11.80 24.37
CA ILE A 206 -23.38 -11.28 23.83
C ILE A 206 -24.27 -10.91 25.02
N GLN A 207 -24.77 -9.67 25.02
CA GLN A 207 -25.66 -9.14 26.07
C GLN A 207 -27.14 -9.37 25.72
N THR A 208 -27.49 -9.29 24.44
CA THR A 208 -28.87 -9.47 23.97
C THR A 208 -28.91 -10.51 22.86
N LEU A 209 -29.70 -11.56 23.04
CA LEU A 209 -29.98 -12.57 22.03
C LEU A 209 -31.47 -12.53 21.69
N SER A 210 -31.80 -12.18 20.45
CA SER A 210 -33.18 -12.16 19.95
C SER A 210 -33.33 -13.16 18.82
N ILE A 211 -34.16 -14.18 19.01
CA ILE A 211 -34.46 -15.24 18.05
C ILE A 211 -35.86 -14.99 17.51
N LYS A 212 -35.93 -14.51 16.26
CA LYS A 212 -37.20 -14.25 15.58
C LYS A 212 -37.85 -15.56 15.15
N SER A 213 -39.18 -15.57 15.06
CA SER A 213 -39.97 -16.74 14.63
C SER A 213 -39.46 -17.32 13.30
N SER A 214 -39.15 -16.44 12.35
CA SER A 214 -38.56 -16.78 11.05
C SER A 214 -37.23 -17.55 11.11
N ALA A 215 -36.46 -17.44 12.19
CA ALA A 215 -35.23 -18.21 12.41
C ALA A 215 -35.54 -19.63 12.90
N ILE A 216 -36.56 -19.79 13.73
CA ILE A 216 -36.99 -21.07 14.31
C ILE A 216 -37.47 -22.01 13.20
N ASP A 217 -38.15 -21.48 12.19
CA ASP A 217 -38.64 -22.23 11.02
C ASP A 217 -37.52 -22.71 10.07
N THR A 218 -36.25 -22.40 10.37
CA THR A 218 -35.12 -22.79 9.52
C THR A 218 -34.81 -24.29 9.74
N PRO A 219 -34.71 -25.10 8.67
CA PRO A 219 -34.38 -26.52 8.79
C PRO A 219 -33.05 -26.74 9.53
N HIS A 220 -33.00 -27.73 10.44
CA HIS A 220 -31.82 -28.07 11.25
C HIS A 220 -31.39 -26.96 12.24
N TRP A 221 -32.35 -26.17 12.73
CA TRP A 221 -32.21 -25.22 13.84
C TRP A 221 -33.17 -25.63 14.96
N PRO A 222 -32.79 -25.56 16.24
CA PRO A 222 -31.52 -25.09 16.79
C PRO A 222 -30.36 -26.10 16.60
N ASP A 223 -29.15 -25.58 16.45
CA ASP A 223 -27.89 -26.33 16.21
C ASP A 223 -26.82 -25.89 17.23
N ASP A 224 -25.68 -26.59 17.30
CA ASP A 224 -24.52 -26.31 18.18
C ASP A 224 -23.83 -24.96 17.91
N SER A 225 -24.34 -24.17 16.97
CA SER A 225 -23.86 -22.83 16.61
C SER A 225 -23.81 -21.82 17.77
N LEU A 226 -24.60 -22.02 18.84
CA LEU A 226 -24.59 -21.19 20.05
C LEU A 226 -23.70 -21.76 21.17
N ARG A 227 -23.00 -22.88 20.96
CA ARG A 227 -22.24 -23.58 22.01
C ARG A 227 -21.13 -22.75 22.65
N ASN A 228 -20.50 -21.86 21.88
CA ASN A 228 -19.41 -21.01 22.36
C ASN A 228 -19.90 -19.68 22.96
N LEU A 229 -21.21 -19.54 23.16
CA LEU A 229 -21.79 -18.37 23.83
C LEU A 229 -21.49 -18.42 25.33
N ARG A 230 -20.96 -17.33 25.89
CA ARG A 230 -20.77 -17.21 27.34
C ARG A 230 -22.06 -16.71 27.98
N TRP A 231 -22.93 -17.66 28.35
CA TRP A 231 -24.25 -17.38 28.91
C TRP A 231 -24.23 -16.45 30.14
N GLU A 232 -23.13 -16.42 30.90
CA GLU A 232 -22.92 -15.51 32.04
C GLU A 232 -23.00 -14.00 31.67
N HIS A 233 -22.74 -13.65 30.41
CA HIS A 233 -22.78 -12.27 29.93
C HIS A 233 -24.14 -11.89 29.32
N LEU A 234 -25.05 -12.85 29.13
CA LEU A 234 -26.35 -12.65 28.53
C LEU A 234 -27.31 -11.99 29.54
N ARG A 235 -27.88 -10.86 29.16
CA ARG A 235 -28.82 -10.08 29.98
C ARG A 235 -30.25 -10.22 29.49
N VAL A 236 -30.44 -10.30 28.18
CA VAL A 236 -31.75 -10.35 27.54
C VAL A 236 -31.79 -11.52 26.57
N LEU A 237 -32.76 -12.40 26.74
CA LEU A 237 -33.10 -13.46 25.81
C LEU A 237 -34.55 -13.27 25.35
N GLU A 238 -34.73 -12.96 24.08
CA GLU A 238 -36.03 -12.85 23.43
C GLU A 238 -36.18 -13.99 22.44
N VAL A 239 -37.23 -14.79 22.61
CA VAL A 239 -37.58 -15.83 21.65
C VAL A 239 -39.04 -15.64 21.26
N GLU A 240 -39.27 -15.25 20.01
CA GLU A 240 -40.63 -15.09 19.49
C GLU A 240 -41.30 -16.46 19.32
N ASN A 241 -42.59 -16.52 19.64
CA ASN A 241 -43.39 -17.76 19.63
C ASN A 241 -42.83 -18.87 20.56
N TRP A 242 -42.18 -18.48 21.65
CA TRP A 242 -41.74 -19.43 22.68
C TRP A 242 -42.95 -20.14 23.29
N ASN A 243 -43.07 -21.46 23.06
CA ASN A 243 -44.07 -22.29 23.70
C ASN A 243 -43.45 -23.07 24.87
N PRO A 244 -43.69 -22.68 26.13
CA PRO A 244 -43.09 -23.32 27.30
C PRO A 244 -43.62 -24.73 27.60
N THR A 245 -44.60 -25.23 26.83
CA THR A 245 -45.17 -26.58 26.99
C THR A 245 -44.40 -27.67 26.21
N LEU A 246 -43.46 -27.30 25.34
CA LEU A 246 -42.49 -28.24 24.78
C LEU A 246 -41.37 -28.46 25.82
N PRO A 247 -41.04 -29.72 26.19
CA PRO A 247 -40.23 -29.98 27.37
C PRO A 247 -38.88 -29.26 27.35
N LEU A 248 -38.51 -28.69 28.49
CA LEU A 248 -37.20 -28.11 28.85
C LEU A 248 -35.99 -29.07 28.70
N LEU A 249 -36.16 -30.21 28.02
CA LEU A 249 -35.17 -31.27 27.85
C LEU A 249 -34.06 -30.93 26.84
N TYR A 250 -34.26 -29.98 25.93
CA TYR A 250 -33.24 -29.70 24.89
C TYR A 250 -32.18 -28.66 25.28
N TRP A 251 -32.44 -27.78 26.26
CA TRP A 251 -31.53 -26.67 26.58
C TRP A 251 -30.84 -26.80 27.95
N LYS A 252 -31.29 -27.69 28.82
CA LYS A 252 -30.70 -27.90 30.16
C LYS A 252 -29.55 -28.93 30.22
N ILE A 253 -29.25 -29.63 29.12
CA ILE A 253 -28.29 -30.77 29.12
C ILE A 253 -26.88 -30.42 28.59
N ARG A 254 -26.59 -29.16 28.20
CA ARG A 254 -25.21 -28.79 27.77
C ARG A 254 -24.62 -27.54 28.45
N GLY A 255 -25.22 -27.08 29.56
CA GLY A 255 -24.75 -25.92 30.34
C GLY A 255 -24.08 -26.25 31.68
N ALA A 256 -23.93 -27.53 32.04
CA ALA A 256 -23.19 -27.96 33.22
C ALA A 256 -22.34 -29.19 32.84
N GLY A 257 -21.05 -28.97 32.68
CA GLY A 257 -20.03 -29.93 32.25
C GLY A 257 -18.80 -29.19 31.79
#